data_AF-A0A235IFL3-F1
#
_entry.id   AF-A0A235IFL3-F1
#
_cell.length_a   1.000
_cell.length_b   1.000
_cell.length_c   1.000
_cell.angle_alpha   90.00
_cell.angle_beta   90.00
_cell.angle_gamma   90.00
#
_symmetry.space_group_name_H-M   'P 1'
#
loop_
_entity.id
_entity.type
_entity.pdbx_description
1 polymer ?
#
loop_
_entity_poly.entity_id
_entity_poly.type
_entity_poly.pdbx_seq_one_letter_code
_entity_poly.pdbx_strand_id
1 'polypeptide(L)'
;MFTTALAQQKNTQLGELPLDLFAAIQSLKKELNAVILAHYYQEPDIQDIADFIGDSLQLAKAAEKTNADVIVFAGVHFMAETAKILNPDKLVLLPDLDAGCSLADSCPADEFAAFKAAHPNHLVVSYINCSADIKAMSDIICTSSNAVKIVQQIPKEQPIIFAPDRNLGRYVMEQTGRDLVLWQGSCVVHETFSEKKIVQLKIAHPEAEAIAHPECESSVLRHASFIGSTAALLKYCQSSPTKEFIVATEPGIIHQMQKLAPDKHFIPAPPMNNCACNECPFMRLNTLEKLYWAMKNRTPEITMSEDIRLAALRPMQRMLEMSV
;
A
#
# COMPACT_ATOMS: atom_id res chain seq x y z
N MET A 1 14.02 7.35 -53.33
CA MET A 1 12.61 6.99 -53.08
C MET A 1 12.58 6.14 -51.82
N PHE A 2 12.10 6.72 -50.72
CA PHE A 2 11.87 6.04 -49.47
C PHE A 2 10.52 5.33 -49.54
N THR A 3 10.47 4.06 -49.15
CA THR A 3 9.26 3.46 -48.55
C THR A 3 9.69 2.35 -47.61
N THR A 4 9.84 2.75 -46.35
CA THR A 4 9.88 1.90 -45.17
C THR A 4 8.59 1.10 -45.04
N ALA A 5 8.71 -0.22 -44.94
CA ALA A 5 7.60 -1.09 -44.56
C ALA A 5 7.34 -0.92 -43.07
N LEU A 6 6.23 -0.24 -42.72
CA LEU A 6 5.69 -0.24 -41.37
C LEU A 6 5.06 -1.60 -41.09
N ALA A 7 5.63 -2.34 -40.15
CA ALA A 7 5.04 -3.55 -39.60
C ALA A 7 3.69 -3.20 -38.96
N GLN A 8 2.63 -3.85 -39.43
CA GLN A 8 1.30 -3.77 -38.82
C GLN A 8 1.36 -4.33 -37.40
N GLN A 9 1.17 -3.45 -36.41
CA GLN A 9 0.85 -3.87 -35.05
C GLN A 9 -0.48 -4.65 -35.10
N LYS A 10 -0.45 -5.90 -34.64
CA LYS A 10 -1.64 -6.70 -34.41
C LYS A 10 -2.48 -6.01 -33.35
N ASN A 11 -3.55 -5.36 -33.77
CA ASN A 11 -4.58 -4.81 -32.92
C ASN A 11 -5.38 -6.00 -32.36
N THR A 12 -5.09 -6.44 -31.15
CA THR A 12 -5.91 -7.40 -30.42
C THR A 12 -7.27 -6.74 -30.19
N GLN A 13 -8.34 -7.26 -30.78
CA GLN A 13 -9.70 -6.82 -30.50
C GLN A 13 -9.99 -7.03 -29.01
N LEU A 14 -9.79 -6.00 -28.18
CA LEU A 14 -10.55 -5.90 -26.94
C LEU A 14 -12.01 -5.72 -27.35
N GLY A 15 -12.91 -6.54 -26.79
CA GLY A 15 -14.35 -6.40 -27.03
C GLY A 15 -14.86 -5.01 -26.61
N GLU A 16 -16.10 -4.68 -26.95
CA GLU A 16 -16.69 -3.41 -26.49
C GLU A 16 -16.86 -3.41 -24.96
N LEU A 17 -16.51 -2.28 -24.33
CA LEU A 17 -16.80 -2.05 -22.92
C LEU A 17 -18.32 -1.92 -22.72
N PRO A 18 -18.88 -2.50 -21.64
CA PRO A 18 -20.29 -2.30 -21.32
C PRO A 18 -20.55 -0.83 -20.98
N LEU A 19 -21.75 -0.35 -21.32
CA LEU A 19 -22.17 1.03 -21.02
C LEU A 19 -22.23 1.33 -19.52
N ASP A 20 -22.58 0.32 -18.72
CA ASP A 20 -22.57 0.39 -17.25
C ASP A 20 -21.54 -0.60 -16.69
N LEU A 21 -20.35 -0.08 -16.39
CA LEU A 21 -19.26 -0.87 -15.81
C LEU A 21 -19.58 -1.37 -14.41
N PHE A 22 -20.30 -0.59 -13.60
CA PHE A 22 -20.65 -0.99 -12.24
C PHE A 22 -21.55 -2.22 -12.26
N ALA A 23 -22.62 -2.21 -13.07
CA ALA A 23 -23.51 -3.36 -13.21
C ALA A 23 -22.80 -4.58 -13.80
N ALA A 24 -21.92 -4.38 -14.78
CA ALA A 24 -21.15 -5.46 -15.41
C ALA A 24 -20.18 -6.12 -14.43
N ILE A 25 -19.42 -5.33 -13.66
CA ILE A 25 -18.51 -5.84 -12.63
C ILE A 25 -19.29 -6.57 -11.53
N GLN A 26 -20.42 -6.03 -11.05
CA GLN A 26 -21.27 -6.73 -10.08
C GLN A 26 -21.80 -8.07 -10.59
N SER A 27 -22.06 -8.18 -11.89
CA SER A 27 -22.45 -9.45 -12.51
C SER A 27 -21.28 -10.44 -12.55
N LEU A 28 -20.09 -9.98 -12.92
CA LEU A 28 -18.86 -10.79 -12.92
C LEU A 28 -18.47 -11.27 -11.52
N LYS A 29 -18.68 -10.46 -10.48
CA LYS A 29 -18.43 -10.89 -9.09
C LYS A 29 -19.24 -12.13 -8.73
N LYS A 30 -20.51 -12.17 -9.13
CA LYS A 30 -21.40 -13.33 -8.90
C LYS A 30 -21.00 -14.52 -9.76
N GLU A 31 -20.71 -14.30 -11.04
CA GLU A 31 -20.32 -15.36 -11.99
C GLU A 31 -19.03 -16.08 -11.56
N LEU A 32 -18.05 -15.32 -11.08
CA LEU A 32 -16.73 -15.82 -10.72
C LEU A 32 -16.62 -16.25 -9.25
N ASN A 33 -17.66 -16.01 -8.43
CA ASN A 33 -17.53 -16.02 -6.98
C ASN A 33 -16.30 -15.21 -6.54
N ALA A 34 -16.21 -13.96 -7.01
CA ALA A 34 -15.06 -13.10 -6.82
C ALA A 34 -15.27 -12.07 -5.69
N VAL A 35 -14.19 -11.76 -4.99
CA VAL A 35 -14.10 -10.63 -4.05
C VAL A 35 -13.17 -9.56 -4.63
N ILE A 36 -13.58 -8.30 -4.57
CA ILE A 36 -12.74 -7.15 -4.91
C ILE A 36 -12.18 -6.56 -3.60
N LEU A 37 -10.86 -6.60 -3.46
CA LEU A 37 -10.12 -6.00 -2.36
C LEU A 37 -9.45 -4.73 -2.86
N ALA A 38 -9.75 -3.57 -2.27
CA ALA A 38 -9.20 -2.29 -2.70
C ALA A 38 -8.40 -1.60 -1.59
N HIS A 39 -7.26 -1.02 -1.96
CA HIS A 39 -6.54 -0.13 -1.06
C HIS A 39 -7.24 1.24 -0.97
N TYR A 40 -7.13 1.90 0.17
CA TYR A 40 -7.66 3.26 0.38
C TYR A 40 -7.16 4.33 -0.60
N TYR A 41 -6.09 4.05 -1.35
CA TYR A 41 -5.48 4.99 -2.28
C TYR A 41 -6.04 4.87 -3.71
N GLN A 42 -6.94 3.92 -3.94
CA GLN A 42 -7.59 3.73 -5.24
C GLN A 42 -8.48 4.91 -5.63
N GLU A 43 -8.90 4.99 -6.88
CA GLU A 43 -9.91 5.96 -7.32
C GLU A 43 -11.25 5.73 -6.58
N PRO A 44 -12.04 6.80 -6.34
CA PRO A 44 -13.36 6.70 -5.68
C PRO A 44 -14.26 5.60 -6.25
N ASP A 45 -14.33 5.49 -7.58
CA ASP A 45 -15.16 4.50 -8.26
C ASP A 45 -14.73 3.05 -7.97
N ILE A 46 -13.42 2.79 -7.90
CA ILE A 46 -12.88 1.47 -7.53
C ILE A 46 -13.16 1.20 -6.05
N GLN A 47 -13.00 2.20 -5.20
CA GLN A 47 -13.33 2.07 -3.78
C GLN A 47 -14.81 1.74 -3.60
N ASP A 48 -15.71 2.40 -4.33
CA ASP A 48 -17.15 2.23 -4.18
C ASP A 48 -17.68 0.88 -4.68
N ILE A 49 -16.97 0.21 -5.59
CA ILE A 49 -17.35 -1.13 -6.09
C ILE A 49 -16.71 -2.29 -5.30
N ALA A 50 -15.69 -2.00 -4.49
CA ALA A 50 -14.96 -2.99 -3.72
C ALA A 50 -15.84 -3.66 -2.64
N ASP A 51 -15.61 -4.95 -2.38
CA ASP A 51 -16.24 -5.66 -1.26
C ASP A 51 -15.59 -5.32 0.07
N PHE A 52 -14.30 -5.03 0.03
CA PHE A 52 -13.52 -4.68 1.20
C PHE A 52 -12.48 -3.61 0.84
N ILE A 53 -12.45 -2.55 1.65
CA ILE A 53 -11.50 -1.44 1.52
C ILE A 53 -10.66 -1.39 2.79
N GLY A 54 -9.34 -1.32 2.64
CA GLY A 54 -8.45 -1.31 3.80
C GLY A 54 -7.03 -0.84 3.53
N ASP A 55 -6.26 -0.72 4.60
CA ASP A 55 -4.80 -0.64 4.55
C ASP A 55 -4.19 -2.03 4.29
N SER A 56 -2.86 -2.09 4.13
CA SER A 56 -2.16 -3.35 3.83
C SER A 56 -2.42 -4.48 4.84
N LEU A 57 -2.60 -4.18 6.13
CA LEU A 57 -2.85 -5.20 7.15
C LEU A 57 -4.29 -5.70 7.10
N GLN A 58 -5.24 -4.78 6.96
CA GLN A 58 -6.65 -5.10 6.81
C GLN A 58 -6.89 -5.94 5.56
N LEU A 59 -6.26 -5.60 4.44
CA LEU A 59 -6.37 -6.35 3.18
C LEU A 59 -5.72 -7.74 3.28
N ALA A 60 -4.56 -7.87 3.93
CA ALA A 60 -3.95 -9.19 4.16
C ALA A 60 -4.88 -10.09 5.00
N LYS A 61 -5.48 -9.56 6.07
CA LYS A 61 -6.47 -10.29 6.90
C LYS A 61 -7.75 -10.62 6.13
N ALA A 62 -8.22 -9.74 5.25
CA ALA A 62 -9.39 -9.99 4.41
C ALA A 62 -9.12 -11.07 3.36
N ALA A 63 -7.93 -11.04 2.73
CA ALA A 63 -7.50 -12.05 1.79
C ALA A 63 -7.35 -13.44 2.45
N GLU A 64 -6.83 -13.53 3.68
CA GLU A 64 -6.71 -14.80 4.41
C GLU A 64 -8.09 -15.40 4.74
N LYS A 65 -9.08 -14.56 5.07
CA LYS A 65 -10.40 -14.99 5.55
C LYS A 65 -11.43 -15.25 4.45
N THR A 66 -11.13 -14.90 3.20
CA THR A 66 -12.12 -14.99 2.12
C THR A 66 -12.36 -16.44 1.68
N ASN A 67 -13.63 -16.74 1.36
CA ASN A 67 -14.07 -17.99 0.74
C ASN A 67 -14.36 -17.83 -0.76
N ALA A 68 -14.08 -16.66 -1.34
CA ALA A 68 -14.20 -16.42 -2.77
C ALA A 68 -13.18 -17.26 -3.55
N ASP A 69 -13.53 -17.69 -4.76
CA ASP A 69 -12.64 -18.46 -5.64
C ASP A 69 -11.63 -17.55 -6.36
N VAL A 70 -12.03 -16.28 -6.56
CA VAL A 70 -11.23 -15.25 -7.24
C VAL A 70 -11.05 -14.03 -6.34
N ILE A 71 -9.81 -13.56 -6.20
CA ILE A 71 -9.49 -12.30 -5.54
C ILE A 71 -9.06 -11.32 -6.62
N VAL A 72 -9.79 -10.23 -6.79
CA VAL A 72 -9.40 -9.11 -7.65
C VAL A 72 -8.81 -8.04 -6.76
N PHE A 73 -7.50 -7.85 -6.83
CA PHE A 73 -6.77 -6.95 -5.95
C PHE A 73 -6.55 -5.60 -6.62
N ALA A 74 -7.36 -4.60 -6.27
CA ALA A 74 -7.19 -3.22 -6.71
C ALA A 74 -6.17 -2.51 -5.80
N GLY A 75 -4.89 -2.71 -6.13
CA GLY A 75 -3.75 -2.23 -5.36
C GLY A 75 -2.49 -2.23 -6.21
N VAL A 76 -1.36 -2.54 -5.59
CA VAL A 76 -0.06 -2.67 -6.26
C VAL A 76 0.47 -4.10 -6.17
N HIS A 77 1.45 -4.42 -7.01
CA HIS A 77 1.95 -5.77 -7.27
C HIS A 77 2.26 -6.56 -6.01
N PHE A 78 3.04 -6.01 -5.08
CA PHE A 78 3.41 -6.71 -3.84
C PHE A 78 2.21 -7.04 -2.94
N MET A 79 1.12 -6.26 -3.01
CA MET A 79 -0.09 -6.52 -2.24
C MET A 79 -0.87 -7.69 -2.85
N ALA A 80 -0.94 -7.76 -4.17
CA ALA A 80 -1.53 -8.89 -4.89
C ALA A 80 -0.69 -10.16 -4.70
N GLU A 81 0.65 -10.06 -4.70
CA GLU A 81 1.55 -11.15 -4.28
C GLU A 81 1.24 -11.62 -2.87
N THR A 82 1.02 -10.69 -1.93
CA THR A 82 0.65 -11.04 -0.55
C THR A 82 -0.65 -11.85 -0.51
N ALA A 83 -1.66 -11.45 -1.29
CA ALA A 83 -2.89 -12.23 -1.40
C ALA A 83 -2.65 -13.64 -1.97
N LYS A 84 -1.76 -13.78 -2.99
CA LYS A 84 -1.38 -15.09 -3.56
C LYS A 84 -0.58 -15.95 -2.59
N ILE A 85 0.31 -15.35 -1.79
CA ILE A 85 1.07 -16.05 -0.73
C ILE A 85 0.12 -16.71 0.27
N LEU A 86 -0.89 -15.96 0.71
CA LEU A 86 -1.90 -16.42 1.68
C LEU A 86 -2.94 -17.37 1.06
N ASN A 87 -3.12 -17.34 -0.27
CA ASN A 87 -4.14 -18.09 -0.99
C ASN A 87 -3.56 -18.78 -2.25
N PRO A 88 -2.76 -19.86 -2.09
CA PRO A 88 -2.07 -20.50 -3.21
C PRO A 88 -3.02 -21.01 -4.31
N ASP A 89 -4.15 -21.58 -3.90
CA ASP A 89 -5.09 -22.26 -4.79
C ASP A 89 -6.12 -21.32 -5.43
N LYS A 90 -6.21 -20.07 -4.96
CA LYS A 90 -7.16 -19.09 -5.49
C LYS A 90 -6.56 -18.36 -6.69
N LEU A 91 -7.43 -17.95 -7.61
CA LEU A 91 -7.06 -17.05 -8.70
C LEU A 91 -6.92 -15.63 -8.14
N VAL A 92 -5.73 -15.05 -8.23
CA VAL A 92 -5.48 -13.67 -7.77
C VAL A 92 -5.20 -12.80 -8.99
N LEU A 93 -6.06 -11.83 -9.23
CA LEU A 93 -6.00 -10.92 -10.37
C LEU A 93 -5.54 -9.54 -9.92
N LEU A 94 -4.65 -8.93 -10.69
CA LEU A 94 -4.23 -7.54 -10.54
C LEU A 94 -4.59 -6.81 -11.84
N PRO A 95 -5.44 -5.76 -11.81
CA PRO A 95 -5.89 -5.08 -13.02
C PRO A 95 -4.77 -4.57 -13.93
N ASP A 96 -3.63 -4.20 -13.34
CA ASP A 96 -2.45 -3.76 -14.07
C ASP A 96 -1.16 -4.27 -13.40
N LEU A 97 -0.37 -5.08 -14.12
CA LEU A 97 0.91 -5.59 -13.60
C LEU A 97 1.97 -4.48 -13.43
N ASP A 98 1.83 -3.37 -14.17
CA ASP A 98 2.73 -2.22 -14.04
C ASP A 98 2.41 -1.37 -12.78
N ALA A 99 1.35 -1.71 -12.04
CA ALA A 99 1.05 -1.15 -10.72
C ALA A 99 2.10 -1.61 -9.67
N GLY A 100 3.35 -1.18 -9.83
CA GLY A 100 4.47 -1.47 -8.94
C GLY A 100 4.48 -0.61 -7.67
N CYS A 101 5.65 -0.46 -7.04
CA CYS A 101 5.81 0.43 -5.90
C CYS A 101 7.27 0.88 -5.77
N SER A 102 7.51 2.18 -5.94
CA SER A 102 8.85 2.78 -5.81
C SER A 102 9.60 2.35 -4.54
N LEU A 103 8.90 2.18 -3.41
CA LEU A 103 9.50 1.74 -2.16
C LEU A 103 9.90 0.26 -2.20
N ALA A 104 9.06 -0.61 -2.76
CA ALA A 104 9.41 -2.03 -2.93
C ALA A 104 10.59 -2.19 -3.90
N ASP A 105 10.57 -1.43 -5.00
CA ASP A 105 11.61 -1.45 -6.03
C ASP A 105 12.95 -0.88 -5.52
N SER A 106 12.92 -0.04 -4.47
CA SER A 106 14.12 0.50 -3.83
C SER A 106 14.93 -0.52 -3.03
N CYS A 107 14.46 -1.76 -2.92
CA CYS A 107 15.12 -2.84 -2.19
C CYS A 107 15.26 -4.09 -3.07
N PRO A 108 16.22 -4.11 -4.01
CA PRO A 108 16.48 -5.27 -4.85
C PRO A 108 16.95 -6.47 -4.01
N ALA A 109 16.55 -7.68 -4.40
CA ALA A 109 16.77 -8.89 -3.61
C ALA A 109 18.26 -9.24 -3.42
N ASP A 110 19.07 -9.07 -4.46
CA ASP A 110 20.51 -9.32 -4.44
C ASP A 110 21.27 -8.32 -3.54
N GLU A 111 20.94 -7.03 -3.66
CA GLU A 111 21.52 -6.00 -2.79
C GLU A 111 21.09 -6.17 -1.33
N PHE A 112 19.81 -6.51 -1.09
CA PHE A 112 19.33 -6.78 0.25
C PHE A 112 19.96 -8.04 0.87
N ALA A 113 20.20 -9.08 0.07
CA ALA A 113 20.90 -10.28 0.53
C ALA A 113 22.33 -9.94 0.98
N ALA A 114 23.05 -9.11 0.23
CA ALA A 114 24.38 -8.63 0.60
C ALA A 114 24.33 -7.78 1.89
N PHE A 115 23.33 -6.90 2.01
CA PHE A 115 23.12 -6.08 3.21
C PHE A 115 22.82 -6.93 4.45
N LYS A 116 21.97 -7.96 4.33
CA LYS A 116 21.71 -8.93 5.40
C LYS A 116 22.97 -9.69 5.79
N ALA A 117 23.76 -10.13 4.81
CA ALA A 117 25.01 -10.86 5.05
C ALA A 117 26.07 -10.00 5.78
N ALA A 118 26.08 -8.69 5.55
CA ALA A 118 26.95 -7.74 6.26
C ALA A 118 26.55 -7.53 7.74
N HIS A 119 25.35 -7.93 8.14
CA HIS A 119 24.83 -7.79 9.50
C HIS A 119 24.42 -9.16 10.08
N PRO A 120 25.39 -10.07 10.31
CA PRO A 120 25.08 -11.38 10.85
C PRO A 120 24.36 -11.28 12.19
N ASN A 121 23.50 -12.27 12.48
CA ASN A 121 22.68 -12.36 13.70
C ASN A 121 21.59 -11.28 13.86
N HIS A 122 21.41 -10.38 12.91
CA HIS A 122 20.29 -9.45 12.93
C HIS A 122 19.00 -10.15 12.50
N LEU A 123 17.93 -9.91 13.25
CA LEU A 123 16.59 -10.32 12.89
C LEU A 123 16.04 -9.34 11.86
N VAL A 124 15.50 -9.84 10.76
CA VAL A 124 14.99 -9.01 9.66
C VAL A 124 13.50 -8.76 9.84
N VAL A 125 13.14 -7.51 10.13
CA VAL A 125 11.76 -7.02 10.12
C VAL A 125 11.56 -6.20 8.86
N SER A 126 10.77 -6.72 7.92
CA SER A 126 10.48 -6.00 6.67
C SER A 126 9.05 -5.49 6.65
N TYR A 127 8.88 -4.24 6.27
CA TYR A 127 7.61 -3.66 5.92
C TYR A 127 7.01 -4.39 4.71
N ILE A 128 5.70 -4.61 4.72
CA ILE A 128 4.97 -5.39 3.72
C ILE A 128 5.13 -4.86 2.29
N ASN A 129 5.48 -3.58 2.15
CA ASN A 129 5.79 -2.88 0.91
C ASN A 129 7.18 -3.28 0.36
N CYS A 130 7.37 -4.57 0.10
CA CYS A 130 8.57 -5.16 -0.49
C CYS A 130 8.19 -6.35 -1.37
N SER A 131 9.09 -6.83 -2.24
CA SER A 131 8.80 -7.99 -3.10
C SER A 131 8.63 -9.29 -2.32
N ALA A 132 8.07 -10.32 -2.96
CA ALA A 132 8.01 -11.67 -2.40
C ALA A 132 9.40 -12.22 -2.00
N ASP A 133 10.46 -11.89 -2.74
CA ASP A 133 11.84 -12.29 -2.41
C ASP A 133 12.35 -11.66 -1.11
N ILE A 134 12.09 -10.37 -0.91
CA ILE A 134 12.42 -9.69 0.36
C ILE A 134 11.62 -10.32 1.51
N LYS A 135 10.34 -10.62 1.28
CA LYS A 135 9.53 -11.35 2.27
C LYS A 135 10.16 -12.71 2.59
N ALA A 136 10.58 -13.48 1.60
CA ALA A 136 11.23 -14.78 1.78
C ALA A 136 12.55 -14.70 2.57
N MET A 137 13.26 -13.58 2.49
CA MET A 137 14.49 -13.31 3.25
C MET A 137 14.26 -12.71 4.64
N SER A 138 13.01 -12.43 5.01
CA SER A 138 12.64 -11.78 6.27
C SER A 138 12.27 -12.77 7.37
N ASP A 139 12.44 -12.37 8.62
CA ASP A 139 12.01 -13.16 9.78
C ASP A 139 10.59 -12.79 10.21
N ILE A 140 10.22 -11.51 10.07
CA ILE A 140 8.89 -10.99 10.40
C ILE A 140 8.49 -9.92 9.39
N ILE A 141 7.26 -9.97 8.89
CA ILE A 141 6.67 -8.84 8.15
C ILE A 141 5.98 -7.87 9.11
N CYS A 142 5.97 -6.57 8.80
CA CYS A 142 5.16 -5.59 9.50
C CYS A 142 4.39 -4.69 8.54
N THR A 143 3.49 -3.87 9.06
CA THR A 143 2.84 -2.76 8.38
C THR A 143 2.99 -1.49 9.21
N SER A 144 2.65 -0.32 8.66
CA SER A 144 2.60 0.93 9.43
C SER A 144 1.61 0.87 10.61
N SER A 145 0.66 -0.09 10.60
CA SER A 145 -0.31 -0.30 11.68
C SER A 145 0.24 -1.09 12.89
N ASN A 146 1.29 -1.90 12.71
CA ASN A 146 1.79 -2.81 13.75
C ASN A 146 3.31 -2.78 13.96
N ALA A 147 4.09 -2.06 13.15
CA ALA A 147 5.55 -2.09 13.21
C ALA A 147 6.12 -1.79 14.61
N VAL A 148 5.62 -0.73 15.27
CA VAL A 148 6.02 -0.37 16.65
C VAL A 148 5.72 -1.52 17.62
N LYS A 149 4.52 -2.10 17.55
CA LYS A 149 4.09 -3.20 18.43
C LYS A 149 4.92 -4.46 18.20
N ILE A 150 5.25 -4.78 16.95
CA ILE A 150 6.07 -5.95 16.60
C ILE A 150 7.48 -5.76 17.16
N VAL A 151 8.11 -4.61 16.94
CA VAL A 151 9.48 -4.34 17.42
C VAL A 151 9.56 -4.34 18.95
N GLN A 152 8.53 -3.87 19.65
CA GLN A 152 8.46 -3.93 21.11
C GLN A 152 8.39 -5.36 21.68
N GLN A 153 7.87 -6.33 20.92
CA GLN A 153 7.79 -7.73 21.34
C GLN A 153 9.11 -8.49 21.18
N ILE A 154 10.04 -7.97 20.37
CA ILE A 154 11.34 -8.60 20.12
C ILE A 154 12.27 -8.33 21.33
N PRO A 155 13.03 -9.32 21.84
CA PRO A 155 13.97 -9.11 22.94
C PRO A 155 14.89 -7.90 22.72
N LYS A 156 15.16 -7.11 23.76
CA LYS A 156 15.90 -5.83 23.65
C LYS A 156 17.31 -5.99 23.06
N GLU A 157 17.99 -7.08 23.43
CA GLU A 157 19.35 -7.39 22.99
C GLU A 157 19.43 -7.94 21.56
N GLN A 158 18.30 -8.31 20.95
CA GLN A 158 18.27 -8.81 19.58
C GLN A 158 18.47 -7.64 18.62
N PRO A 159 19.57 -7.59 17.84
CA PRO A 159 19.74 -6.58 16.81
C PRO A 159 18.76 -6.83 15.65
N ILE A 160 18.31 -5.75 15.01
CA ILE A 160 17.24 -5.78 14.00
C ILE A 160 17.67 -5.03 12.75
N ILE A 161 17.47 -5.64 11.58
CA ILE A 161 17.40 -4.94 10.30
C ILE A 161 15.94 -4.53 10.06
N PHE A 162 15.72 -3.28 9.67
CA PHE A 162 14.42 -2.78 9.25
C PHE A 162 14.47 -2.30 7.78
N ALA A 163 13.56 -2.81 6.95
CA ALA A 163 13.53 -2.53 5.52
C ALA A 163 12.09 -2.45 4.97
N PRO A 164 11.87 -1.90 3.77
CA PRO A 164 12.82 -1.05 3.04
C PRO A 164 12.71 0.43 3.43
N ASP A 165 11.69 0.83 4.20
CA ASP A 165 11.40 2.23 4.47
C ASP A 165 12.17 2.79 5.67
N ARG A 166 13.10 3.70 5.41
CA ARG A 166 13.91 4.38 6.44
C ARG A 166 13.11 5.35 7.31
N ASN A 167 12.05 5.97 6.78
CA ASN A 167 11.24 6.93 7.52
C ASN A 167 10.36 6.20 8.55
N LEU A 168 9.69 5.11 8.13
CA LEU A 168 8.98 4.23 9.05
C LEU A 168 9.94 3.61 10.06
N GLY A 169 11.13 3.17 9.62
CA GLY A 169 12.18 2.65 10.51
C GLY A 169 12.59 3.65 11.59
N ARG A 170 12.86 4.91 11.20
CA ARG A 170 13.16 6.01 12.14
C ARG A 170 11.99 6.28 13.10
N TYR A 171 10.76 6.32 12.60
CA TYR A 171 9.57 6.47 13.44
C TYR A 171 9.48 5.33 14.47
N VAL A 172 9.73 4.08 14.07
CA VAL A 172 9.75 2.94 14.98
C VAL A 172 10.87 3.07 16.02
N MET A 173 12.08 3.49 15.64
CA MET A 173 13.17 3.78 16.59
C MET A 173 12.74 4.82 17.63
N GLU A 174 12.14 5.93 17.20
CA GLU A 174 11.64 6.99 18.08
C GLU A 174 10.56 6.50 19.05
N GLN A 175 9.59 5.70 18.57
CA GLN A 175 8.49 5.19 19.40
C GLN A 175 8.90 4.07 20.36
N THR A 176 9.94 3.31 20.02
CA THR A 176 10.34 2.13 20.80
C THR A 176 11.60 2.35 21.64
N GLY A 177 12.39 3.38 21.33
CA GLY A 177 13.73 3.59 21.88
C GLY A 177 14.74 2.50 21.46
N ARG A 178 14.44 1.72 20.42
CA ARG A 178 15.33 0.69 19.88
C ARG A 178 16.23 1.27 18.80
N ASP A 179 17.47 0.83 18.77
CA ASP A 179 18.35 1.07 17.62
C ASP A 179 18.09 0.00 16.56
N LEU A 180 17.95 0.42 15.30
CA LEU A 180 17.64 -0.44 14.15
C LEU A 180 18.62 -0.14 13.02
N VAL A 181 19.08 -1.19 12.34
CA VAL A 181 19.85 -1.06 11.10
C VAL A 181 18.87 -0.87 9.94
N LEU A 182 18.84 0.32 9.35
CA LEU A 182 17.85 0.69 8.33
C LEU A 182 18.35 0.50 6.91
N TRP A 183 17.56 -0.19 6.07
CA TRP A 183 17.66 -0.03 4.62
C TRP A 183 17.27 1.40 4.23
N GLN A 184 17.92 1.97 3.22
CA GLN A 184 17.81 3.40 2.91
C GLN A 184 16.76 3.73 1.83
N GLY A 185 15.71 2.92 1.71
CA GLY A 185 14.58 3.14 0.81
C GLY A 185 13.57 4.13 1.36
N SER A 186 12.73 4.69 0.49
CA SER A 186 11.67 5.64 0.86
C SER A 186 10.54 5.67 -0.15
N CYS A 187 9.34 6.06 0.30
CA CYS A 187 8.20 6.26 -0.57
C CYS A 187 8.23 7.63 -1.25
N VAL A 188 8.19 7.65 -2.59
CA VAL A 188 8.21 8.90 -3.38
C VAL A 188 7.03 9.83 -3.04
N VAL A 189 5.89 9.29 -2.64
CA VAL A 189 4.68 10.08 -2.30
C VAL A 189 4.84 10.78 -0.95
N HIS A 190 5.47 10.12 0.02
CA HIS A 190 5.58 10.65 1.38
C HIS A 190 6.82 11.53 1.60
N GLU A 191 7.79 11.49 0.68
CA GLU A 191 8.94 12.41 0.66
C GLU A 191 8.69 13.70 -0.12
N THR A 192 7.59 13.80 -0.87
CA THR A 192 7.30 15.03 -1.64
C THR A 192 6.62 16.11 -0.81
N PHE A 193 6.15 15.84 0.40
CA PHE A 193 5.42 16.84 1.21
C PHE A 193 6.28 18.04 1.60
N SER A 194 5.76 19.25 1.41
CA SER A 194 6.48 20.47 1.75
C SER A 194 6.18 20.94 3.19
N GLU A 195 7.15 20.85 4.10
CA GLU A 195 7.05 21.42 5.46
C GLU A 195 6.59 22.90 5.45
N LYS A 196 7.20 23.75 4.60
CA LYS A 196 6.85 25.18 4.48
C LYS A 196 5.37 25.40 4.18
N LYS A 197 4.85 24.76 3.14
CA LYS A 197 3.44 24.85 2.74
C LYS A 197 2.49 24.24 3.78
N ILE A 198 2.87 23.19 4.50
CA ILE A 198 2.09 22.66 5.64
C ILE A 198 1.99 23.72 6.74
N VAL A 199 3.09 24.39 7.08
CA VAL A 199 3.07 25.50 8.04
C VAL A 199 2.17 26.64 7.56
N GLN A 200 2.21 26.98 6.26
CA GLN A 200 1.30 27.98 5.68
C GLN A 200 -0.17 27.56 5.79
N LEU A 201 -0.50 26.29 5.55
CA LEU A 201 -1.85 25.77 5.75
C LEU A 201 -2.27 25.84 7.22
N LYS A 202 -1.41 25.51 8.18
CA LYS A 202 -1.72 25.65 9.61
C LYS A 202 -1.95 27.11 10.04
N ILE A 203 -1.34 28.08 9.36
CA ILE A 203 -1.60 29.51 9.59
C ILE A 203 -2.96 29.92 8.98
N ALA A 204 -3.27 29.44 7.77
CA ALA A 204 -4.54 29.73 7.10
C ALA A 204 -5.74 29.01 7.75
N HIS A 205 -5.49 27.84 8.33
CA HIS A 205 -6.45 26.96 8.99
C HIS A 205 -5.99 26.67 10.42
N PRO A 206 -6.08 27.64 11.35
CA PRO A 206 -5.53 27.51 12.70
C PRO A 206 -6.21 26.44 13.56
N GLU A 207 -7.44 26.06 13.22
CA GLU A 207 -8.18 24.99 13.89
C GLU A 207 -7.95 23.62 13.26
N ALA A 208 -7.23 23.53 12.12
CA ALA A 208 -7.01 22.27 11.44
C ALA A 208 -5.95 21.42 12.16
N GLU A 209 -6.27 20.14 12.37
CA GLU A 209 -5.31 19.15 12.83
C GLU A 209 -4.53 18.58 11.64
N ALA A 210 -3.20 18.67 11.68
CA ALA A 210 -2.38 17.97 10.71
C ALA A 210 -2.24 16.49 11.12
N ILE A 211 -2.54 15.57 10.21
CA ILE A 211 -2.40 14.13 10.44
C ILE A 211 -1.49 13.55 9.36
N ALA A 212 -0.57 12.67 9.73
CA ALA A 212 0.49 12.23 8.83
C ALA A 212 0.73 10.72 8.88
N HIS A 213 1.12 10.15 7.74
CA HIS A 213 1.59 8.78 7.68
C HIS A 213 3.05 8.68 8.16
N PRO A 214 3.46 7.62 8.90
CA PRO A 214 4.83 7.47 9.40
C PRO A 214 5.90 7.26 8.32
N GLU A 215 5.52 7.14 7.04
CA GLU A 215 6.45 7.15 5.90
C GLU A 215 6.93 8.57 5.54
N CYS A 216 6.30 9.61 6.10
CA CYS A 216 6.71 11.00 5.90
C CYS A 216 8.05 11.29 6.60
N GLU A 217 8.77 12.29 6.09
CA GLU A 217 9.99 12.78 6.73
C GLU A 217 9.72 13.37 8.12
N SER A 218 10.72 13.29 9.02
CA SER A 218 10.62 13.83 10.38
C SER A 218 10.25 15.32 10.41
N SER A 219 10.66 16.08 9.40
CA SER A 219 10.28 17.49 9.21
C SER A 219 8.76 17.69 9.14
N VAL A 220 8.07 16.83 8.40
CA VAL A 220 6.61 16.81 8.26
C VAL A 220 5.95 16.26 9.53
N LEU A 221 6.47 15.14 10.07
CA LEU A 221 5.90 14.48 11.24
C LEU A 221 5.87 15.39 12.48
N ARG A 222 6.86 16.28 12.66
CA ARG A 222 6.87 17.25 13.77
C ARG A 222 5.67 18.20 13.78
N HIS A 223 5.00 18.40 12.65
CA HIS A 223 3.82 19.26 12.56
C HIS A 223 2.51 18.51 12.78
N ALA A 224 2.54 17.18 12.81
CA ALA A 224 1.35 16.35 12.92
C ALA A 224 0.84 16.24 14.36
N SER A 225 -0.46 16.46 14.54
CA SER A 225 -1.20 16.18 15.76
C SER A 225 -1.40 14.69 15.98
N PHE A 226 -1.43 13.90 14.89
CA PHE A 226 -1.55 12.45 14.94
C PHE A 226 -0.74 11.80 13.81
N ILE A 227 0.00 10.74 14.16
CA ILE A 227 0.81 9.95 13.22
C ILE A 227 0.31 8.51 13.26
N GLY A 228 0.02 7.93 12.10
CA GLY A 228 -0.44 6.55 12.02
C GLY A 228 -0.62 6.05 10.60
N SER A 229 -0.91 4.76 10.48
CA SER A 229 -1.28 4.16 9.20
C SER A 229 -2.54 4.79 8.61
N THR A 230 -2.81 4.57 7.33
CA THR A 230 -4.01 5.05 6.66
C THR A 230 -5.31 4.71 7.41
N ALA A 231 -5.43 3.48 7.92
CA ALA A 231 -6.59 3.07 8.72
C ALA A 231 -6.66 3.82 10.07
N ALA A 232 -5.51 4.06 10.69
CA ALA A 232 -5.45 4.83 11.94
C ALA A 232 -5.81 6.31 11.73
N LEU A 233 -5.37 6.92 10.61
CA LEU A 233 -5.74 8.28 10.21
C LEU A 233 -7.24 8.40 10.00
N LEU A 234 -7.84 7.46 9.26
CA LEU A 234 -9.29 7.39 9.02
C LEU A 234 -10.08 7.24 10.33
N LYS A 235 -9.60 6.40 11.25
CA LYS A 235 -10.24 6.24 12.56
C LYS A 235 -10.12 7.49 13.41
N TYR A 236 -8.94 8.10 13.44
CA TYR A 236 -8.65 9.29 14.23
C TYR A 236 -9.54 10.47 13.80
N CYS A 237 -9.69 10.70 12.49
CA CYS A 237 -10.50 11.81 12.00
C CYS A 237 -11.99 11.65 12.33
N GLN A 238 -12.51 10.43 12.51
CA GLN A 238 -13.89 10.19 12.95
C GLN A 238 -14.08 10.52 14.43
N SER A 239 -13.10 10.19 15.29
CA SER A 239 -13.19 10.39 16.74
C SER A 239 -12.78 11.78 17.22
N SER A 240 -11.92 12.47 16.48
CA SER A 240 -11.48 13.82 16.85
C SER A 240 -12.67 14.80 16.80
N PRO A 241 -12.80 15.75 17.74
CA PRO A 241 -13.85 16.77 17.68
C PRO A 241 -13.62 17.81 16.57
N THR A 242 -12.39 17.90 16.07
CA THR A 242 -11.96 18.89 15.07
C THR A 242 -12.70 18.72 13.74
N LYS A 243 -12.97 19.85 13.07
CA LYS A 243 -13.71 19.89 11.81
C LYS A 243 -12.83 19.96 10.57
N GLU A 244 -11.58 20.40 10.70
CA GLU A 244 -10.65 20.53 9.58
C GLU A 244 -9.39 19.67 9.78
N PHE A 245 -8.93 18.98 8.74
CA PHE A 245 -7.74 18.15 8.79
C PHE A 245 -6.82 18.45 7.62
N ILE A 246 -5.52 18.63 7.90
CA ILE A 246 -4.47 18.63 6.86
C ILE A 246 -3.93 17.21 6.78
N VAL A 247 -4.15 16.54 5.64
CA VAL A 247 -3.93 15.10 5.47
C VAL A 247 -2.61 14.88 4.72
N ALA A 248 -1.55 14.52 5.45
CA ALA A 248 -0.22 14.22 4.91
C ALA A 248 -0.05 12.70 4.67
N THR A 249 -0.79 12.23 3.66
CA THR A 249 -0.65 10.91 3.03
C THR A 249 -1.21 10.98 1.61
N GLU A 250 -1.19 9.89 0.85
CA GLU A 250 -1.82 9.81 -0.48
C GLU A 250 -3.32 10.22 -0.42
N PRO A 251 -3.79 11.13 -1.29
CA PRO A 251 -5.11 11.78 -1.19
C PRO A 251 -6.32 10.87 -1.42
N GLY A 252 -6.17 9.68 -1.99
CA GLY A 252 -7.28 8.74 -2.22
C GLY A 252 -8.04 8.35 -0.94
N ILE A 253 -7.38 8.41 0.23
CA ILE A 253 -8.06 8.16 1.52
C ILE A 253 -9.14 9.22 1.83
N ILE A 254 -9.01 10.43 1.29
CA ILE A 254 -9.93 11.54 1.54
C ILE A 254 -11.36 11.18 1.12
N HIS A 255 -11.53 10.35 0.08
CA HIS A 255 -12.84 9.82 -0.31
C HIS A 255 -13.55 9.10 0.85
N GLN A 256 -12.88 8.14 1.50
CA GLN A 256 -13.46 7.46 2.66
C GLN A 256 -13.63 8.38 3.86
N MET A 257 -12.69 9.30 4.08
CA MET A 257 -12.80 10.29 5.17
C MET A 257 -14.05 11.15 5.01
N GLN A 258 -14.32 11.63 3.80
CA GLN A 258 -15.52 12.42 3.48
C GLN A 258 -16.80 11.59 3.59
N LYS A 259 -16.79 10.33 3.14
CA LYS A 259 -17.96 9.43 3.29
C LYS A 259 -18.31 9.14 4.74
N LEU A 260 -17.30 8.92 5.60
CA LEU A 260 -17.51 8.57 7.00
C LEU A 260 -17.68 9.80 7.91
N ALA A 261 -17.23 10.97 7.48
CA ALA A 261 -17.38 12.22 8.22
C ALA A 261 -17.67 13.40 7.28
N PRO A 262 -18.89 13.47 6.70
CA PRO A 262 -19.25 14.46 5.69
C PRO A 262 -19.26 15.90 6.22
N ASP A 263 -19.42 16.09 7.53
CA ASP A 263 -19.39 17.41 8.17
C ASP A 263 -17.96 17.95 8.41
N LYS A 264 -16.93 17.22 7.96
CA LYS A 264 -15.51 17.57 8.15
C LYS A 264 -14.87 17.95 6.83
N HIS A 265 -13.93 18.89 6.91
CA HIS A 265 -13.15 19.36 5.79
C HIS A 265 -11.76 18.71 5.80
N PHE A 266 -11.35 18.18 4.65
CA PHE A 266 -10.07 17.48 4.49
C PHE A 266 -9.24 18.19 3.42
N ILE A 267 -8.08 18.69 3.82
CA ILE A 267 -7.15 19.44 2.99
C ILE A 267 -5.96 18.52 2.70
N PRO A 268 -5.73 18.10 1.44
CA PRO A 268 -4.55 17.31 1.12
C PRO A 268 -3.28 18.12 1.37
N ALA A 269 -2.30 17.53 2.06
CA ALA A 269 -1.03 18.20 2.28
C ALA A 269 -0.31 18.42 0.93
N PRO A 270 0.26 19.61 0.67
CA PRO A 270 0.80 19.95 -0.63
C PRO A 270 2.24 19.42 -0.83
N PRO A 271 2.62 19.04 -2.06
CA PRO A 271 3.99 18.67 -2.38
C PRO A 271 4.93 19.88 -2.42
N MET A 272 6.23 19.62 -2.51
CA MET A 272 7.28 20.60 -2.81
C MET A 272 7.05 21.26 -4.18
N ASN A 273 6.70 20.47 -5.19
CA ASN A 273 6.47 20.96 -6.55
C ASN A 273 5.17 21.76 -6.68
N ASN A 274 4.99 22.49 -7.79
CA ASN A 274 3.79 23.30 -8.05
C ASN A 274 2.59 22.48 -8.56
N CYS A 275 2.71 21.18 -8.80
CA CYS A 275 1.58 20.28 -9.03
C CYS A 275 0.90 20.00 -7.70
N ALA A 276 -0.43 19.95 -7.60
CA ALA A 276 -1.14 19.57 -6.37
C ALA A 276 -1.11 18.05 -6.08
N CYS A 277 -0.15 17.32 -6.65
CA CYS A 277 -0.29 15.91 -7.00
C CYS A 277 0.64 15.06 -6.12
N ASN A 278 0.19 14.70 -4.91
CA ASN A 278 0.80 13.64 -4.08
C ASN A 278 0.12 12.29 -4.32
N GLU A 279 -0.40 12.10 -5.53
CA GLU A 279 -1.05 10.87 -5.93
C GLU A 279 0.00 9.81 -6.25
N CYS A 280 -0.21 8.59 -5.77
CA CYS A 280 0.67 7.49 -6.10
C CYS A 280 0.45 7.09 -7.57
N PRO A 281 1.42 7.30 -8.48
CA PRO A 281 1.21 7.01 -9.90
C PRO A 281 0.91 5.53 -10.15
N PHE A 282 1.41 4.64 -9.30
CA PHE A 282 1.19 3.20 -9.40
C PHE A 282 -0.22 2.77 -8.97
N MET A 283 -0.78 3.38 -7.92
CA MET A 283 -2.16 3.08 -7.49
C MET A 283 -3.16 3.49 -8.58
N ARG A 284 -2.91 4.64 -9.23
CA ARG A 284 -3.73 5.23 -10.31
C ARG A 284 -3.70 4.44 -11.62
N LEU A 285 -2.83 3.44 -11.76
CA LEU A 285 -2.83 2.56 -12.93
C LEU A 285 -4.04 1.64 -12.99
N ASN A 286 -4.64 1.34 -11.83
CA ASN A 286 -5.88 0.59 -11.77
C ASN A 286 -7.05 1.50 -12.18
N THR A 287 -7.87 1.05 -13.13
CA THR A 287 -9.10 1.73 -13.54
C THR A 287 -10.26 0.74 -13.54
N LEU A 288 -11.51 1.23 -13.54
CA LEU A 288 -12.69 0.35 -13.62
C LEU A 288 -12.68 -0.52 -14.89
N GLU A 289 -12.21 0.03 -16.02
CA GLU A 289 -12.10 -0.69 -17.29
C GLU A 289 -11.10 -1.83 -17.18
N LYS A 290 -9.92 -1.58 -16.60
CA LYS A 290 -8.92 -2.63 -16.39
C LYS A 290 -9.40 -3.67 -15.39
N LEU A 291 -10.10 -3.25 -14.34
CA LEU A 291 -10.70 -4.16 -13.36
C LEU A 291 -11.74 -5.07 -14.04
N TYR A 292 -12.63 -4.50 -14.86
CA TYR A 292 -13.59 -5.25 -15.64
C TYR A 292 -12.91 -6.25 -16.58
N TRP A 293 -11.91 -5.80 -17.36
CA TRP A 293 -11.19 -6.70 -18.27
C TRP A 293 -10.44 -7.79 -17.54
N ALA A 294 -9.85 -7.48 -16.39
CA ALA A 294 -9.15 -8.44 -15.58
C ALA A 294 -10.07 -9.57 -15.13
N MET A 295 -11.25 -9.20 -14.62
CA MET A 295 -12.28 -10.17 -14.24
C MET A 295 -12.81 -10.95 -15.45
N LYS A 296 -13.16 -10.25 -16.53
CA LYS A 296 -13.78 -10.86 -17.72
C LYS A 296 -12.86 -11.88 -18.38
N ASN A 297 -11.57 -11.54 -18.47
CA ASN A 297 -10.56 -12.36 -19.14
C ASN A 297 -9.82 -13.29 -18.18
N ARG A 298 -9.99 -13.13 -16.87
CA ARG A 298 -9.27 -13.85 -15.80
C ARG A 298 -7.74 -13.66 -15.90
N THR A 299 -7.30 -12.49 -16.32
CA THR A 299 -5.89 -12.12 -16.51
C THR A 299 -5.75 -10.60 -16.43
N PRO A 300 -4.66 -10.02 -15.88
CA PRO A 300 -3.45 -10.68 -15.39
C PRO A 300 -3.62 -11.46 -14.08
N GLU A 301 -3.08 -12.68 -14.04
CA GLU A 301 -2.97 -13.48 -12.82
C GLU A 301 -1.60 -13.28 -12.14
N ILE A 302 -1.62 -13.16 -10.82
CA ILE A 302 -0.41 -13.25 -10.00
C ILE A 302 -0.02 -14.72 -9.82
N THR A 303 1.15 -15.07 -10.33
CA THR A 303 1.75 -16.39 -10.18
C THR A 303 3.09 -16.28 -9.45
N MET A 304 3.49 -17.33 -8.75
CA MET A 304 4.76 -17.39 -8.03
C MET A 304 5.20 -18.83 -7.83
N SER A 305 6.50 -19.05 -7.68
CA SER A 305 7.02 -20.38 -7.34
C SER A 305 6.65 -20.76 -5.91
N GLU A 306 6.39 -22.05 -5.70
CA GLU A 306 5.99 -22.56 -4.39
C GLU A 306 7.08 -22.38 -3.34
N ASP A 307 8.36 -22.47 -3.73
CA ASP A 307 9.49 -22.26 -2.83
C ASP A 307 9.53 -20.83 -2.28
N ILE A 308 9.38 -19.81 -3.14
CA ILE A 308 9.31 -18.41 -2.73
C ILE A 308 8.06 -18.17 -1.89
N ARG A 309 6.92 -18.72 -2.31
CA ARG A 309 5.64 -18.58 -1.61
C ARG A 309 5.73 -19.09 -0.17
N LEU A 310 6.22 -20.32 0.03
CA LEU A 310 6.37 -20.93 1.35
C LEU A 310 7.38 -20.17 2.21
N ALA A 311 8.49 -19.72 1.62
CA ALA A 311 9.48 -18.92 2.33
C ALA A 311 8.89 -17.58 2.82
N ALA A 312 8.13 -16.88 1.97
CA ALA A 312 7.47 -15.61 2.28
C ALA A 312 6.24 -15.77 3.21
N LEU A 313 5.59 -16.94 3.21
CA LEU A 313 4.44 -17.22 4.07
C LEU A 313 4.82 -17.21 5.56
N ARG A 314 5.98 -17.76 5.91
CA ARG A 314 6.44 -17.85 7.32
C ARG A 314 6.48 -16.49 8.05
N PRO A 315 7.18 -15.45 7.54
CA PRO A 315 7.20 -14.15 8.21
C PRO A 315 5.87 -13.40 8.11
N MET A 316 5.04 -13.68 7.09
CA MET A 316 3.68 -13.16 6.98
C MET A 316 2.76 -13.72 8.07
N GLN A 317 2.77 -15.04 8.31
CA GLN A 317 2.02 -15.66 9.41
C GLN A 317 2.49 -15.12 10.75
N ARG A 318 3.81 -14.95 10.92
CA ARG A 318 4.38 -14.38 12.13
C ARG A 318 3.88 -12.97 12.40
N MET A 319 3.77 -12.13 11.36
CA MET A 319 3.13 -10.81 11.46
C MET A 319 1.71 -10.92 12.00
N LEU A 320 0.88 -11.80 11.42
CA LEU A 320 -0.53 -11.94 11.75
C LEU A 320 -0.72 -12.41 13.21
N GLU A 321 0.07 -13.40 13.65
CA GLU A 321 0.11 -13.89 15.03
C GLU A 321 0.50 -12.80 16.03
N MET A 322 1.52 -11.99 15.72
CA MET A 322 2.03 -10.92 16.59
C MET A 322 1.17 -9.64 16.58
N SER A 323 0.16 -9.59 15.72
CA SER A 323 -0.73 -8.44 15.52
C SER A 323 -2.11 -8.60 16.19
N VAL A 324 -2.24 -9.58 17.08
CA VAL A 324 -3.44 -9.85 17.89
C VAL A 324 -3.43 -8.98 19.15
#